data_AF-A0A2N3Y836-F1
#
_entry.id   AF-A0A2N3Y836-F1
#
_cell.length_a   1.000
_cell.length_b   1.000
_cell.length_c   1.000
_cell.angle_alpha   90.00
_cell.angle_beta   90.00
_cell.angle_gamma   90.00
#
_symmetry.space_group_name_H-M   'P 1'
#
loop_
_entity.id
_entity.type
_entity.pdbx_description
1 polymer ?
#
loop_
_entity_poly.entity_id
_entity_poly.type
_entity_poly.pdbx_seq_one_letter_code
_entity_poly.pdbx_strand_id
1 'polypeptide(L)' 'MKQFASSGSGAQEIELAGYPTAQVNNSSGCMLAIDVSDSGSLFINLIVRPGSPMESQACDKAAKIAEAAVQNLPDA' A
#
# COMPACT_ATOMS: atom_id res chain seq x y z
N MET A 1 3.84 16.24 -0.79
CA MET A 1 3.11 16.32 0.50
C MET A 1 2.98 14.91 1.06
N LYS A 2 3.14 14.68 2.38
CA LYS A 2 3.01 13.35 3.04
C LYS A 2 1.67 13.23 3.78
N GLN A 3 0.56 13.19 3.06
CA GLN A 3 -0.77 13.34 3.68
C GLN A 3 -1.34 12.01 4.23
N PHE A 4 -0.95 10.87 3.65
CA PHE A 4 -1.45 9.54 4.09
C PHE A 4 -0.59 8.89 5.17
N ALA A 5 0.73 9.11 5.17
CA ALA A 5 1.64 8.56 6.20
C ALA A 5 1.40 9.15 7.61
N SER A 6 0.80 10.33 7.70
CA SER A 6 0.66 11.10 8.95
C SER A 6 -0.69 10.96 9.67
N SER A 7 -1.67 10.19 9.14
CA SER A 7 -3.08 10.37 9.50
C SER A 7 -3.82 9.19 10.16
N GLY A 8 -3.16 8.09 10.59
CA GLY A 8 -3.87 6.99 11.26
C GLY A 8 -3.08 6.19 12.30
N SER A 9 -3.65 5.98 13.49
CA SER A 9 -3.13 5.04 14.49
C SER A 9 -3.11 3.63 13.90
N GLY A 10 -1.92 3.07 13.66
CA GLY A 10 -1.75 1.74 13.08
C GLY A 10 -1.22 1.71 11.64
N ALA A 11 -1.00 2.87 11.01
CA ALA A 11 -0.28 2.95 9.74
C ALA A 11 1.24 2.92 9.96
N GLN A 12 1.95 2.17 9.14
CA GLN A 12 3.40 2.16 9.03
C GLN A 12 3.82 2.95 7.79
N GLU A 13 4.72 3.91 7.95
CA GLU A 13 5.35 4.58 6.80
C GLU A 13 6.46 3.66 6.26
N ILE A 14 6.34 3.29 4.98
CA ILE A 14 7.33 2.51 4.23
C ILE A 14 7.63 3.21 2.91
N GLU A 15 8.67 2.75 2.23
CA GLU A 15 8.99 3.18 0.87
C GLU A 15 8.72 2.01 -0.10
N LEU A 16 7.92 2.25 -1.14
CA LEU A 16 7.67 1.27 -2.21
C LEU A 16 8.06 1.89 -3.54
N ALA A 17 8.99 1.24 -4.25
CA ALA A 17 9.50 1.71 -5.54
C ALA A 17 9.98 3.17 -5.55
N GLY A 18 10.50 3.68 -4.42
CA GLY A 18 10.94 5.08 -4.28
C GLY A 18 9.85 6.07 -3.86
N TYR A 19 8.61 5.61 -3.67
CA TYR A 19 7.48 6.46 -3.30
C TYR A 19 7.09 6.30 -1.82
N PRO A 20 6.81 7.41 -1.12
CA PRO A 20 6.28 7.37 0.23
C PRO A 20 4.96 6.60 0.28
N THR A 21 4.87 5.63 1.18
CA THR A 21 3.69 4.75 1.30
C THR A 21 3.25 4.61 2.74
N ALA A 22 1.96 4.77 2.99
CA ALA A 22 1.32 4.35 4.23
C ALA A 22 0.78 2.93 4.08
N GLN A 23 1.19 2.04 4.98
CA GLN A 23 0.76 0.65 5.02
C GLN A 23 -0.07 0.39 6.28
N VAL A 24 -1.24 -0.24 6.12
CA VAL A 24 -2.03 -0.78 7.24
C VAL A 24 -2.20 -2.27 7.03
N ASN A 25 -1.74 -3.06 8.00
CA ASN A 25 -1.88 -4.51 8.00
C ASN A 25 -2.82 -4.95 9.12
N ASN A 26 -3.81 -5.78 8.80
CA ASN A 26 -4.70 -6.38 9.79
C ASN A 26 -5.16 -7.78 9.35
N SER A 27 -5.93 -8.46 10.20
CA SER A 27 -6.43 -9.81 9.91
C SER A 27 -7.36 -9.90 8.69
N SER A 28 -7.85 -8.75 8.20
CA SER A 28 -8.70 -8.68 6.99
C SER A 28 -7.90 -8.39 5.72
N GLY A 29 -6.61 -8.09 5.83
CA GLY A 29 -5.69 -7.92 4.69
C GLY A 29 -4.75 -6.74 4.84
N CYS A 30 -4.44 -6.10 3.71
CA CYS A 30 -3.48 -4.99 3.66
C CYS A 30 -4.01 -3.82 2.82
N MET A 31 -3.85 -2.62 3.35
CA MET A 31 -4.10 -1.37 2.63
C MET A 31 -2.79 -0.63 2.43
N LEU A 32 -2.58 -0.13 1.21
CA LEU A 32 -1.46 0.74 0.84
C LEU A 32 -2.02 2.04 0.26
N ALA A 33 -1.50 3.17 0.72
CA ALA A 33 -1.71 4.49 0.13
C ALA A 33 -0.34 5.04 -0.26
N ILE A 34 -0.12 5.20 -1.57
CA ILE A 34 1.18 5.53 -2.15
C ILE A 34 1.05 6.91 -2.80
N ASP A 35 1.89 7.85 -2.40
CA ASP A 35 1.94 9.16 -3.04
C ASP A 35 2.84 9.04 -4.27
N VAL A 36 2.22 8.70 -5.43
CA VAL A 36 2.95 8.43 -6.68
C VAL A 36 3.39 9.71 -7.39
N SER A 37 2.71 10.84 -7.20
CA SER A 37 3.16 12.12 -7.75
C SER A 37 2.68 13.29 -6.89
N ASP A 38 3.10 14.52 -7.22
CA ASP A 38 2.60 15.73 -6.54
C ASP A 38 1.08 15.95 -6.76
N SER A 39 0.47 15.28 -7.75
CA SER A 39 -0.93 15.43 -8.15
C SER A 39 -1.77 14.17 -7.99
N GLY A 40 -1.20 13.03 -7.59
CA GLY A 40 -1.89 11.75 -7.56
C GLY A 40 -1.36 10.77 -6.51
N SER A 41 -2.28 9.97 -5.96
CA SER A 41 -1.97 8.87 -5.05
C SER A 41 -2.61 7.58 -5.56
N LEU A 42 -1.92 6.46 -5.37
CA LEU A 42 -2.40 5.12 -5.65
C LEU A 42 -2.89 4.46 -4.35
N PHE A 43 -4.12 3.96 -4.37
CA PHE A 43 -4.71 3.19 -3.27
C PHE A 43 -4.86 1.73 -3.65
N ILE A 44 -4.27 0.84 -2.86
CA ILE A 44 -4.42 -0.59 -3.01
C ILE A 44 -5.05 -1.14 -1.74
N ASN A 45 -6.15 -1.87 -1.90
CA ASN A 45 -6.81 -2.59 -0.82
C ASN A 45 -6.85 -4.08 -1.17
N LEU A 46 -5.96 -4.86 -0.56
CA LEU A 46 -5.93 -6.30 -0.70
C LEU A 46 -6.71 -6.93 0.46
N ILE A 47 -7.86 -7.51 0.14
CA ILE A 47 -8.72 -8.18 1.12
C ILE A 47 -8.43 -9.68 1.09
N VAL A 48 -8.23 -10.27 2.26
CA VAL A 48 -8.06 -11.72 2.43
C VAL A 48 -9.25 -12.31 3.17
N ARG A 49 -9.59 -13.57 2.85
CA ARG A 49 -10.62 -14.30 3.59
C ARG A 49 -10.07 -14.73 4.95
N PRO A 50 -10.87 -14.64 6.04
CA PRO A 50 -10.48 -15.18 7.34
C PRO A 50 -10.05 -16.64 7.28
N GLY A 51 -8.95 -16.99 7.95
CA GLY A 51 -8.33 -18.32 7.94
C GLY A 51 -7.58 -18.67 6.66
N SER A 52 -7.39 -17.72 5.74
CA SER A 52 -6.60 -17.93 4.55
C SER A 52 -5.10 -18.02 4.88
N PRO A 53 -4.34 -18.93 4.27
CA PRO A 53 -2.87 -18.95 4.36
C PRO A 53 -2.20 -17.64 3.90
N MET A 54 -2.96 -16.78 3.21
CA MET A 54 -2.50 -15.48 2.71
C MET A 54 -2.57 -14.35 3.74
N GLU A 55 -3.19 -14.55 4.91
CA GLU A 55 -3.31 -13.51 5.94
C GLU A 55 -1.95 -12.93 6.34
N SER A 56 -0.95 -13.77 6.59
CA SER A 56 0.39 -13.31 6.96
C SER A 56 1.20 -12.72 5.80
N GLN A 57 0.73 -12.87 4.56
CA GLN A 57 1.42 -12.44 3.34
C GLN A 57 0.67 -11.31 2.62
N ALA A 58 -0.39 -10.75 3.21
CA ALA A 58 -1.26 -9.80 2.54
C ALA A 58 -0.48 -8.55 2.09
N CYS A 59 0.35 -7.97 2.97
CA CYS A 59 1.13 -6.79 2.60
C CYS A 59 2.24 -7.08 1.59
N ASP A 60 2.96 -8.19 1.70
CA ASP A 60 3.97 -8.57 0.69
C ASP A 60 3.37 -8.70 -0.71
N LYS A 61 2.13 -9.21 -0.80
CA LYS A 61 1.42 -9.32 -2.08
C LYS A 61 0.87 -7.98 -2.55
N ALA A 62 0.33 -7.18 -1.65
CA ALA A 62 -0.12 -5.82 -1.97
C ALA A 62 1.05 -4.96 -2.48
N ALA A 63 2.23 -5.08 -1.86
CA ALA A 63 3.46 -4.38 -2.28
C ALA A 63 3.89 -4.77 -3.69
N LYS A 64 3.86 -6.07 -4.04
CA LYS A 64 4.15 -6.51 -5.42
C LYS A 64 3.17 -5.95 -6.45
N ILE A 65 1.89 -5.87 -6.10
CA ILE A 65 0.87 -5.25 -6.94
C ILE A 65 1.15 -3.74 -7.08
N ALA A 66 1.53 -3.08 -5.98
CA ALA A 66 1.89 -1.67 -5.96
C ALA A 66 3.09 -1.38 -6.86
N GLU A 67 4.18 -2.14 -6.71
CA GLU A 67 5.39 -2.00 -7.52
C GLU A 67 5.08 -2.14 -9.01
N ALA A 68 4.31 -3.18 -9.37
CA ALA A 68 3.90 -3.39 -10.75
C ALA A 68 3.00 -2.25 -11.27
N ALA A 69 2.06 -1.75 -10.45
CA ALA A 69 1.20 -0.64 -10.83
C ALA A 69 1.99 0.65 -11.05
N VAL A 70 2.88 1.00 -10.12
CA VAL A 70 3.75 2.18 -10.20
C VAL A 70 4.63 2.14 -11.45
N GLN A 71 5.24 1.00 -11.76
CA GLN A 71 6.07 0.84 -12.96
C GLN A 71 5.30 1.01 -14.28
N ASN A 72 3.97 0.87 -14.25
CA ASN A 72 3.12 0.94 -15.44
C ASN A 72 2.19 2.16 -15.46
N LEU A 73 2.25 3.02 -14.45
CA LEU A 73 1.51 4.28 -14.42
C LEU A 73 2.31 5.31 -15.23
N PRO A 74 1.83 5.75 -16.41
CA PRO A 74 2.43 6.89 -17.08
C PRO A 74 2.28 8.10 -16.15
N ASP A 75 3.38 8.80 -15.91
CA ASP A 75 3.44 9.99 -15.04
C ASP A 75 3.22 9.71 -13.53
N ALA A 76 3.64 8.52 -13.05
CA ALA A 76 3.97 8.33 -11.64
C ALA A 76 5.17 9.21 -11.28
#